data_AF-A0AA36H4R4-F1
#
_entry.id   AF-A0AA36H4R4-F1
#
_cell.length_a   1.000
_cell.length_b   1.000
_cell.length_c   1.000
_cell.angle_alpha   90.00
_cell.angle_beta   90.00
_cell.angle_gamma   90.00
#
_symmetry.space_group_name_H-M   'P 1'
#
loop_
_entity.id
_entity.type
_entity.pdbx_description
1 polymer ?
#
loop_
_entity_poly.entity_id
_entity_poly.type
_entity_poly.pdbx_seq_one_letter_code
_entity_poly.pdbx_strand_id
1 'polypeptide(L)'
;MLFTILILTAAVVANQAATTKSTPLCGRCLPRTVTLVPANGTGTITPVLRVLTNDSRGCRRMYVICNTPAGYTKSNMVMNEETNYPIIGKNVRALVTCFKASWHAELGGSYM
;
A
#
# COMPACT_ATOMS: atom_id res chain seq x y z
N MET A 1 -54.88 -36.46 -17.09
CA MET A 1 -54.93 -36.04 -15.68
C MET A 1 -53.61 -35.35 -15.37
N LEU A 2 -53.67 -34.05 -15.10
CA LEU A 2 -52.54 -33.15 -14.93
C LEU A 2 -52.15 -33.12 -13.44
N PHE A 3 -50.90 -33.45 -13.08
CA PHE A 3 -50.41 -33.33 -11.71
C PHE A 3 -49.59 -32.04 -11.58
N THR A 4 -50.17 -31.04 -10.92
CA THR A 4 -49.50 -29.77 -10.59
C THR A 4 -48.70 -29.96 -9.29
N ILE A 5 -47.37 -29.97 -9.37
CA ILE A 5 -46.50 -29.97 -8.18
C ILE A 5 -46.19 -28.51 -7.82
N LEU A 6 -46.76 -28.04 -6.72
CA LEU A 6 -46.50 -26.72 -6.13
C LEU A 6 -45.18 -26.80 -5.33
N ILE A 7 -44.07 -26.33 -5.89
CA ILE A 7 -42.79 -26.25 -5.17
C ILE A 7 -42.72 -24.90 -4.44
N LEU A 8 -43.04 -24.88 -3.14
CA LEU A 8 -42.61 -23.82 -2.22
C LEU A 8 -41.12 -23.99 -1.93
N THR A 9 -40.23 -23.44 -2.76
CA THR A 9 -38.83 -23.27 -2.36
C THR A 9 -38.72 -22.04 -1.48
N ALA A 10 -38.58 -22.28 -0.18
CA ALA A 10 -38.21 -21.29 0.82
C ALA A 10 -36.99 -20.50 0.33
N ALA A 11 -37.15 -19.17 0.23
CA ALA A 11 -36.02 -18.27 0.05
C ALA A 11 -35.12 -18.40 1.28
N VAL A 12 -34.01 -19.12 1.13
CA VAL A 12 -32.93 -19.08 2.12
C VAL A 12 -32.32 -17.70 2.00
N VAL A 13 -32.83 -16.75 2.79
CA VAL A 13 -32.18 -15.47 3.04
C VAL A 13 -30.90 -15.83 3.81
N ALA A 14 -29.82 -16.07 3.08
CA ALA A 14 -28.49 -16.14 3.65
C ALA A 14 -28.17 -14.73 4.19
N ASN A 15 -28.58 -14.51 5.43
CA ASN A 15 -28.23 -13.33 6.20
C ASN A 15 -26.73 -13.46 6.46
N GLN A 16 -25.92 -12.99 5.51
CA GLN A 16 -24.47 -12.96 5.66
C GLN A 16 -24.20 -11.95 6.78
N ALA A 17 -24.12 -12.45 8.01
CA ALA A 17 -23.57 -11.71 9.12
C ALA A 17 -22.19 -11.24 8.67
N ALA A 18 -22.08 -9.94 8.39
CA ALA A 18 -20.80 -9.32 8.09
C ALA A 18 -19.95 -9.48 9.34
N THR A 19 -19.18 -10.56 9.41
CA THR A 19 -18.12 -10.71 10.39
C THR A 19 -17.15 -9.56 10.11
N THR A 20 -17.22 -8.50 10.89
CA THR A 20 -16.20 -7.45 10.92
C THR A 20 -14.92 -8.08 11.43
N LYS A 21 -14.22 -8.79 10.54
CA LYS A 21 -12.87 -9.28 10.77
C LYS A 21 -12.06 -8.05 11.15
N SER A 22 -11.77 -7.93 12.45
CA SER A 22 -11.00 -6.81 12.99
C SER A 22 -9.78 -6.60 12.11
N THR A 23 -9.62 -5.39 11.57
CA THR A 23 -8.53 -5.08 10.66
C THR A 23 -7.22 -5.44 11.37
N PRO A 24 -6.40 -6.34 10.79
CA PRO A 24 -5.14 -6.72 11.40
C PRO A 24 -4.30 -5.47 11.63
N LEU A 25 -3.39 -5.49 12.62
CA LEU A 25 -2.56 -4.31 12.92
C LEU A 25 -1.80 -3.80 11.68
N CYS A 26 -1.40 -4.71 10.79
CA CYS A 26 -0.77 -4.40 9.51
C CYS A 26 -1.72 -3.75 8.46
N GLY A 27 -3.02 -3.61 8.73
CA GLY A 27 -3.98 -2.89 7.90
C GLY A 27 -4.35 -1.51 8.46
N ARG A 28 -3.81 -1.11 9.62
CA ARG A 28 -4.22 0.11 10.34
C ARG A 28 -3.46 1.36 9.92
N CYS A 29 -2.31 1.24 9.25
CA CYS A 29 -1.56 2.41 8.82
C CYS A 29 -2.35 3.25 7.81
N LEU A 30 -2.35 4.57 7.98
CA LEU A 30 -3.01 5.48 7.06
C LEU A 30 -1.97 6.04 6.07
N PRO A 31 -2.24 6.05 4.74
CA PRO A 31 -1.26 6.56 3.77
C PRO A 31 -0.84 8.01 4.04
N ARG A 32 -1.77 8.83 4.55
CA ARG A 32 -1.56 10.24 4.90
C ARG A 32 -0.55 10.49 6.04
N THR A 33 -0.13 9.45 6.76
CA THR A 33 0.87 9.59 7.83
C THR A 33 2.30 9.49 7.31
N VAL A 34 2.51 9.20 6.03
CA VAL A 34 3.85 9.23 5.43
C VAL A 34 4.17 10.65 4.98
N THR A 35 5.15 11.23 5.66
CA THR A 35 5.72 12.53 5.30
C THR A 35 6.62 12.36 4.08
N LEU A 36 6.34 13.14 3.05
CA LEU A 36 7.14 13.20 1.84
C LEU A 36 7.94 14.49 1.83
N VAL A 37 9.27 14.37 1.86
CA VAL A 37 10.16 15.52 1.78
C VAL A 37 10.74 15.57 0.36
N PRO A 38 10.46 16.63 -0.42
CA PRO A 38 11.10 16.80 -1.71
C PRO A 38 12.61 17.05 -1.54
N ALA A 39 13.41 16.63 -2.51
CA ALA A 39 14.83 16.95 -2.52
C ALA A 39 15.03 18.47 -2.73
N ASN A 40 15.84 19.10 -1.88
CA ASN A 40 16.21 20.52 -2.02
C ASN A 40 17.27 20.68 -3.12
N GLY A 41 17.03 21.54 -4.12
CA GLY A 41 17.98 21.86 -5.20
C GLY A 41 17.33 22.02 -6.59
N THR A 42 18.16 22.29 -7.61
CA THR A 42 17.73 22.33 -9.01
C THR A 42 17.33 20.94 -9.50
N GLY A 43 16.05 20.75 -9.82
CA GLY A 43 15.48 19.44 -10.17
C GLY A 43 14.66 18.79 -9.07
N THR A 44 13.96 19.61 -8.26
CA THR A 44 13.03 19.16 -7.21
C THR A 44 12.14 18.01 -7.69
N ILE A 45 12.24 16.87 -7.02
CA ILE A 45 11.39 15.72 -7.26
C ILE A 45 10.30 15.72 -6.20
N THR A 46 9.04 15.83 -6.63
CA THR A 46 7.89 15.57 -5.76
C THR A 46 7.60 14.08 -5.79
N PRO A 47 7.85 13.34 -4.69
CA PRO A 47 7.52 11.93 -4.64
C PRO A 47 6.00 11.73 -4.64
N VAL A 48 5.56 10.59 -5.18
CA VAL A 48 4.15 10.22 -5.28
C VAL A 48 3.90 8.95 -4.47
N LEU A 49 2.82 8.94 -3.69
CA LEU A 49 2.31 7.75 -3.02
C LEU A 49 1.28 7.06 -3.89
N ARG A 50 1.44 5.75 -4.10
CA ARG A 50 0.46 4.90 -4.78
C ARG A 50 0.03 3.76 -3.88
N VAL A 51 -1.18 3.85 -3.33
CA VAL A 51 -1.77 2.78 -2.51
C VAL A 51 -2.02 1.55 -3.38
N LEU A 52 -1.65 0.38 -2.87
CA LEU A 52 -1.87 -0.91 -3.50
C LEU A 52 -2.99 -1.67 -2.81
N THR A 53 -3.52 -2.69 -3.49
CA THR A 53 -4.39 -3.68 -2.86
C THR A 53 -3.66 -4.33 -1.68
N ASN A 54 -4.37 -4.49 -0.57
CA ASN A 54 -3.85 -5.20 0.59
C ASN A 54 -3.37 -6.60 0.20
N ASP A 55 -2.38 -7.13 0.91
CA ASP A 55 -1.96 -8.52 0.71
C ASP A 55 -3.05 -9.51 1.20
N SER A 56 -2.82 -10.81 0.99
CA SER A 56 -3.74 -11.86 1.43
C SER A 56 -3.96 -11.91 2.95
N ARG A 57 -3.04 -11.32 3.73
CA ARG A 57 -3.15 -11.20 5.19
C ARG A 57 -3.97 -9.97 5.61
N GLY A 58 -4.34 -9.12 4.66
CA GLY A 58 -5.03 -7.85 4.91
C GLY A 58 -4.09 -6.70 5.25
N CYS A 59 -2.78 -6.86 5.03
CA CYS A 59 -1.78 -5.84 5.31
C CYS A 59 -1.74 -4.79 4.19
N ARG A 60 -1.69 -3.52 4.58
CA ARG A 60 -1.69 -2.40 3.64
C ARG A 60 -0.31 -2.21 3.04
N ARG A 61 -0.28 -1.92 1.75
CA ARG A 61 0.95 -1.70 0.98
C ARG A 61 0.80 -0.48 0.09
N MET A 62 1.90 0.21 -0.18
CA MET A 62 1.94 1.30 -1.14
C MET A 62 3.33 1.44 -1.74
N TYR A 63 3.40 2.05 -2.93
CA TYR A 63 4.68 2.51 -3.48
C TYR A 63 4.91 3.97 -3.10
N VAL A 64 6.14 4.27 -2.69
CA VAL A 64 6.72 5.61 -2.79
C VAL A 64 7.48 5.66 -4.11
N ILE A 65 7.23 6.69 -4.92
CA ILE A 65 7.77 6.80 -6.28
C ILE A 65 8.45 8.16 -6.41
N CYS A 66 9.73 8.17 -6.76
CA CYS A 66 10.44 9.37 -7.21
C CYS A 66 10.66 9.27 -8.71
N ASN A 67 9.97 10.10 -9.49
CA ASN A 67 10.17 10.16 -10.93
C ASN A 67 11.38 11.05 -11.24
N THR A 68 12.31 10.55 -12.06
CA THR A 68 13.46 11.32 -12.49
C THR A 68 12.98 12.41 -13.47
N PRO A 69 13.27 13.71 -13.20
CA PRO A 69 12.83 14.79 -14.08
C PRO A 69 13.48 14.70 -15.47
N ALA A 70 12.84 15.34 -16.46
CA ALA A 70 13.42 15.43 -17.81
C ALA A 70 14.78 16.14 -17.77
N GLY A 71 15.75 15.62 -18.52
CA GLY A 71 17.14 16.12 -18.51
C GLY A 71 18.04 15.49 -17.44
N TYR A 72 17.51 14.66 -16.55
CA TYR A 72 18.29 13.96 -15.52
C TYR A 72 18.38 12.46 -15.80
N THR A 73 19.47 11.83 -15.35
CA THR A 73 19.72 10.39 -15.55
C THR A 73 19.35 9.54 -14.36
N LYS A 74 19.34 10.13 -13.15
CA LYS A 74 19.13 9.44 -11.88
C LYS A 74 18.33 10.31 -10.92
N SER A 75 17.67 9.64 -9.99
CA SER A 75 17.00 10.17 -8.80
C SER A 75 17.42 9.32 -7.61
N ASN A 76 17.40 9.90 -6.42
CA ASN A 76 17.64 9.20 -5.17
C ASN A 76 16.41 9.25 -4.27
N MET A 77 16.25 8.23 -3.44
CA MET A 77 15.23 8.16 -2.40
C MET A 77 15.89 7.73 -1.09
N VAL A 78 15.62 8.49 -0.04
CA VAL A 78 16.04 8.23 1.33
C VAL A 78 14.78 7.95 2.16
N MET A 79 14.87 7.01 3.09
CA MET A 79 13.77 6.62 3.95
C MET A 79 14.19 6.77 5.41
N ASN A 80 13.30 7.29 6.25
CA ASN A 80 13.55 7.48 7.68
C ASN A 80 14.88 8.21 7.98
N GLU A 81 15.25 9.19 7.14
CA GLU A 81 16.49 9.96 7.27
C GLU A 81 17.79 9.13 7.13
N GLU A 82 17.70 7.85 6.73
CA GLU A 82 18.84 6.97 6.52
C GLU A 82 19.55 7.29 5.19
N THR A 83 20.61 8.09 5.29
CA THR A 83 21.35 8.59 4.13
C THR A 83 22.49 7.69 3.69
N ASN A 84 22.85 6.65 4.44
CA ASN A 84 23.98 5.78 4.09
C ASN A 84 23.65 4.83 2.92
N TYR A 85 22.37 4.52 2.70
CA TYR A 85 21.93 3.56 1.68
C TYR A 85 20.78 4.10 0.84
N PRO A 86 20.97 5.22 0.12
CA PRO A 86 19.92 5.78 -0.72
C PRO A 86 19.63 4.83 -1.88
N ILE A 87 18.35 4.68 -2.20
CA ILE A 87 17.94 3.98 -3.42
C ILE A 87 18.18 4.94 -4.58
N ILE A 88 19.17 4.64 -5.44
CA ILE A 88 19.55 5.48 -6.57
C ILE A 88 19.26 4.76 -7.89
N GLY A 89 18.61 5.46 -8.81
CA GLY A 89 18.29 4.91 -10.13
C GLY A 89 17.41 5.85 -10.95
N LYS A 90 17.03 5.41 -12.14
CA LYS A 90 16.03 6.12 -12.94
C LYS A 90 14.63 5.71 -12.48
N ASN A 91 13.78 6.68 -12.15
CA ASN A 91 12.42 6.48 -11.65
C ASN A 91 12.36 5.50 -10.47
N VAL A 92 13.05 5.82 -9.37
CA VAL A 92 13.14 4.92 -8.22
C VAL A 92 11.79 4.73 -7.54
N ARG A 93 11.53 3.48 -7.13
CA ARG A 93 10.30 3.07 -6.44
C ARG A 93 10.67 2.20 -5.27
N ALA A 94 9.95 2.35 -4.17
CA ALA A 94 10.11 1.51 -3.00
C ALA A 94 8.74 1.02 -2.52
N LEU A 95 8.64 -0.29 -2.29
CA LEU A 95 7.47 -0.87 -1.69
C LEU A 95 7.53 -0.63 -0.19
N VAL A 96 6.48 -0.01 0.35
CA VAL A 96 6.30 0.09 1.80
C VAL A 96 5.06 -0.69 2.23
N THR A 97 5.22 -1.45 3.30
CA THR A 97 4.23 -2.35 3.88
C THR A 97 3.98 -1.92 5.31
N CYS A 98 2.72 -1.93 5.72
CA CYS A 98 2.35 -1.67 7.09
C CYS A 98 2.60 -2.93 7.94
N PHE A 99 3.29 -2.78 9.07
CA PHE A 99 3.54 -3.83 10.05
C PHE A 99 3.37 -3.25 11.44
N LYS A 100 2.63 -3.94 12.32
CA LYS A 100 2.30 -3.48 13.68
C LYS A 100 1.84 -2.00 13.76
N ALA A 101 1.05 -1.54 12.80
CA ALA A 101 0.55 -0.17 12.67
C ALA A 101 1.61 0.92 12.34
N SER A 102 2.80 0.51 11.87
CA SER A 102 3.86 1.39 11.35
C SER A 102 4.22 1.04 9.90
N TRP A 103 4.73 2.00 9.13
CA TRP A 103 5.16 1.79 7.74
C TRP A 103 6.63 1.33 7.66
N HIS A 104 6.89 0.31 6.85
CA HIS A 104 8.22 -0.28 6.66
C HIS A 104 8.53 -0.46 5.18
N ALA A 105 9.76 -0.20 4.74
CA ALA A 105 10.16 -0.38 3.36
C ALA A 105 10.85 -1.73 3.12
N GLU A 106 10.58 -2.37 1.98
CA GLU A 106 11.17 -3.67 1.62
C GLU A 106 12.63 -3.58 1.15
N LEU A 107 13.13 -2.39 0.77
CA LEU A 107 14.49 -2.19 0.28
C LEU A 107 15.17 -1.09 1.10
N GLY A 108 16.25 -1.45 1.80
CA GLY A 108 17.00 -0.54 2.68
C GLY A 108 16.80 -0.78 4.19
N GLY A 109 16.45 -1.99 4.62
CA GLY A 109 16.65 -2.43 6.01
C GLY A 109 15.87 -1.68 7.08
N SER A 110 14.60 -2.04 7.28
CA SER A 110 14.02 -2.03 8.63
C SER A 110 12.75 -2.87 8.67
N TYR A 111 12.93 -4.17 8.86
CA TYR A 111 12.15 -4.80 9.91
C TYR A 111 12.58 -4.09 11.21
N MET A 112 11.73 -3.21 11.76
CA MET A 112 11.87 -2.83 13.16
C MET A 112 11.22 -3.92 14.01
#